data_AF-E9AZ31-F1
#
_entry.id   AF-E9AZ31-F1
#
_cell.length_a   1.000
_cell.length_b   1.000
_cell.length_c   1.000
_cell.angle_alpha   90.00
_cell.angle_beta   90.00
_cell.angle_gamma   90.00
#
_symmetry.space_group_name_H-M   'P 1'
#
loop_
_entity.id
_entity.type
_entity.pdbx_description
1 polymer ?
#
loop_
_entity_poly.entity_id
_entity_poly.type
_entity_poly.pdbx_seq_one_letter_code
_entity_poly.pdbx_strand_id
1 'polypeptide(L)'
;MFKLDYKISYDEFVRTIYHHARQYEIKVSDPYKQCVTVNALITKAKDEESKRNYANAYYYVNKCLLFFDKEENPVDFTQRDPSTKRVFAEALDLEAKLKVKELPIEYKAMIEEIDRREPERRRIVAQQLESDSGDGDGNKQLSKAVDMHLTRQQQLLSSENSSVDELLQRLHWASVPGTKSITPHIVPNGPPAPPPTYDTVSRPEPSPAPVNPVPGDRHALPASASHRSYTTCILNPSNASLSVRRRGIVNLGNTCYMNSVLQLLNSTPLGQYFLTDAYVSHLLNTKGKLTRLINSFSFVIRELNRSDCKFSVSASPFKSALGDYYEGFQNSSQQDANEFLRVVLDGIHGALNVNDSNRIVFPEIDNCKGTDDELARRYWAQYYQKNSSVIVDYCAFQERSAIVCPSCDHQSRSFNVSLSIEIPIPRTSSKVSLDDCFAAYCREEILDNSSMYMCPSCHQKVNARKQLLFYSAPPVLFITLKRFRCYGDFTTASKVNSSVFFSKTLNIASYMCSGFSKTKYHLVGIINHQGNMYGGHYTADAVGADGVWCHFSDEQVTKADVADNNLAYILCYVR
;
A
#
# COMPACT_ATOMS: atom_id res chain seq x y z
N MET A 1 -4.32 -1.33 25.84
CA MET A 1 -3.27 -1.30 24.80
C MET A 1 -2.66 -2.68 24.55
N PHE A 2 -2.65 -3.57 25.54
CA PHE A 2 -1.96 -4.86 25.46
C PHE A 2 -2.96 -6.04 25.56
N LYS A 3 -3.66 -6.37 24.48
CA LYS A 3 -4.54 -7.57 24.42
C LYS A 3 -3.78 -8.74 23.80
N LEU A 4 -4.04 -9.95 24.29
CA LEU A 4 -3.44 -11.19 23.77
C LEU A 4 -4.45 -11.98 22.94
N ASP A 5 -4.04 -12.35 21.72
CA ASP A 5 -4.83 -13.20 20.81
C ASP A 5 -4.32 -14.66 20.76
N TYR A 6 -3.17 -14.93 21.37
CA TYR A 6 -2.57 -16.24 21.52
C TYR A 6 -1.75 -16.30 22.83
N LYS A 7 -1.44 -17.51 23.29
CA LYS A 7 -0.66 -17.71 24.52
C LYS A 7 0.79 -17.31 24.29
N ILE A 8 1.28 -16.40 25.12
CA ILE A 8 2.70 -16.08 25.29
C ILE A 8 3.06 -16.28 26.76
N SER A 9 4.33 -16.43 27.09
CA SER A 9 4.74 -16.49 28.49
C SER A 9 4.52 -15.16 29.21
N TYR A 10 4.39 -15.21 30.53
CA TYR A 10 4.24 -13.99 31.35
C TYR A 10 5.44 -13.05 31.18
N ASP A 11 6.64 -13.61 31.08
CA ASP A 11 7.87 -12.84 30.88
C ASP A 11 7.89 -12.12 29.53
N GLU A 12 7.46 -12.77 28.44
CA GLU A 12 7.29 -12.13 27.14
C GLU A 12 6.23 -11.02 27.15
N PHE A 13 5.13 -11.22 27.89
CA PHE A 13 4.10 -10.20 28.06
C PHE A 13 4.64 -8.95 28.77
N VAL A 14 5.39 -9.13 29.86
CA VAL A 14 6.05 -8.03 30.60
C VAL A 14 7.04 -7.30 29.70
N ARG A 15 7.90 -8.03 28.96
CA ARG A 15 8.87 -7.45 28.02
C ARG A 15 8.19 -6.65 26.93
N THR A 16 7.08 -7.14 26.37
CA THR A 16 6.31 -6.44 25.35
C THR A 16 5.87 -5.06 25.84
N ILE A 17 5.30 -4.99 27.04
CA ILE A 17 4.85 -3.73 27.65
C ILE A 17 6.03 -2.75 27.83
N TYR A 18 7.18 -3.25 28.29
CA TYR A 18 8.40 -2.46 28.45
C TYR A 18 8.95 -1.93 27.12
N HIS A 19 9.04 -2.77 26.08
CA HIS A 19 9.51 -2.34 24.76
C HIS A 19 8.61 -1.22 24.18
N HIS A 20 7.30 -1.32 24.40
CA HIS A 20 6.37 -0.25 24.03
C HIS A 20 6.63 1.04 24.82
N ALA A 21 6.98 0.96 26.10
CA ALA A 21 7.35 2.12 26.92
C ALA A 21 8.63 2.80 26.41
N ARG A 22 9.62 2.00 25.95
CA ARG A 22 10.93 2.46 25.46
C ARG A 22 10.91 3.12 24.08
N GLN A 23 10.07 2.67 23.15
CA GLN A 23 10.09 3.14 21.75
C GLN A 23 9.53 4.57 21.52
N TYR A 24 9.01 5.24 22.56
CA TYR A 24 8.53 6.63 22.47
C TYR A 24 9.66 7.62 22.78
N GLU A 25 10.14 8.36 21.77
CA GLU A 25 11.22 9.34 21.93
C GLU A 25 10.88 10.41 23.00
N ILE A 26 11.75 10.53 24.00
CA ILE A 26 11.76 11.64 24.96
C ILE A 26 12.40 12.85 24.26
N LYS A 27 11.66 13.55 23.39
CA LYS A 27 12.13 14.77 22.71
C LYS A 27 12.00 16.03 23.58
N VAL A 28 12.32 15.95 24.86
CA VAL A 28 12.21 17.12 25.73
C VAL A 28 13.60 17.48 26.22
N SER A 29 14.21 18.49 25.60
CA SER A 29 15.51 19.04 26.01
C SER A 29 15.41 20.02 27.20
N ASP A 30 14.19 20.42 27.57
CA ASP A 30 13.91 21.37 28.64
C ASP A 30 13.62 20.65 29.98
N PRO A 31 14.47 20.81 31.02
CA PRO A 31 14.30 20.20 32.34
C PRO A 31 12.94 20.48 32.99
N TYR A 32 12.36 21.66 32.78
CA TYR A 32 11.07 22.01 33.37
C TYR A 32 9.92 21.20 32.73
N LYS A 33 9.95 21.06 31.40
CA LYS A 33 8.97 20.23 30.67
C LYS A 33 9.14 18.74 30.96
N GLN A 34 10.36 18.27 31.24
CA GLN A 34 10.61 16.91 31.70
C GLN A 34 9.92 16.65 33.05
N CYS A 35 10.03 17.57 34.01
CA CYS A 35 9.37 17.46 35.31
C CYS A 35 7.83 17.43 35.19
N VAL A 36 7.24 18.29 34.36
CA VAL A 36 5.79 18.28 34.10
C VAL A 36 5.35 16.96 33.47
N THR A 37 6.13 16.43 32.53
CA THR A 37 5.82 15.18 31.83
C THR A 37 5.90 13.97 32.75
N VAL A 38 6.93 13.88 33.59
CA VAL A 38 7.11 12.81 34.59
C VAL A 38 5.95 12.80 35.60
N ASN A 39 5.54 13.97 36.09
CA ASN A 39 4.36 14.09 36.95
C ASN A 39 3.07 13.66 36.24
N ALA A 40 2.88 14.05 34.99
CA ALA A 40 1.71 13.62 34.21
C ALA A 40 1.69 12.10 33.95
N LEU A 41 2.85 11.48 33.72
CA LEU A 41 2.98 10.04 33.48
C LEU A 41 2.67 9.23 34.74
N ILE A 42 3.18 9.63 35.91
CA ILE A 42 2.87 8.94 37.16
C ILE A 42 1.40 9.11 37.55
N THR A 43 0.79 10.27 37.30
CA THR A 43 -0.65 10.47 37.51
C THR A 43 -1.47 9.56 36.59
N LYS A 44 -1.10 9.43 35.31
CA LYS A 44 -1.77 8.52 34.37
C LYS A 44 -1.59 7.05 34.75
N ALA A 45 -0.41 6.66 35.26
CA ALA A 45 -0.19 5.31 35.75
C ALA A 45 -1.16 4.95 36.88
N LYS A 46 -1.32 5.82 37.87
CA LYS A 46 -2.27 5.63 38.99
C LYS A 46 -3.73 5.64 38.54
N ASP A 47 -4.09 6.48 37.57
CA ASP A 47 -5.43 6.50 36.99
C ASP A 47 -5.75 5.15 36.32
N GLU A 48 -4.83 4.61 35.50
CA GLU A 48 -5.02 3.29 34.88
C GLU A 48 -5.01 2.14 35.89
N GLU A 49 -4.19 2.22 36.94
CA GLU A 49 -4.20 1.29 38.07
C GLU A 49 -5.57 1.29 38.76
N SER A 50 -6.16 2.46 39.02
CA SER A 50 -7.49 2.59 39.65
C SER A 50 -8.61 1.99 38.80
N LYS A 51 -8.45 2.02 37.46
CA LYS A 51 -9.34 1.38 36.48
C LYS A 51 -9.10 -0.12 36.30
N ARG A 52 -8.11 -0.69 37.02
CA ARG A 52 -7.66 -2.08 36.90
C ARG A 52 -7.08 -2.45 35.53
N ASN A 53 -6.55 -1.46 34.80
CA ASN A 53 -5.82 -1.66 33.54
C ASN A 53 -4.32 -1.77 33.84
N TYR A 54 -3.91 -2.82 34.55
CA TYR A 54 -2.57 -2.96 35.11
C TYR A 54 -1.47 -3.00 34.04
N ALA A 55 -1.73 -3.53 32.84
CA ALA A 55 -0.79 -3.50 31.72
C ALA A 55 -0.55 -2.08 31.18
N ASN A 56 -1.60 -1.25 31.12
CA ASN A 56 -1.46 0.16 30.77
C ASN A 56 -0.78 0.94 31.90
N ALA A 57 -1.11 0.66 33.16
CA ALA A 57 -0.45 1.26 34.31
C ALA A 57 1.06 0.95 34.29
N TYR A 58 1.42 -0.32 34.08
CA TYR A 58 2.80 -0.79 34.00
C TYR A 58 3.57 -0.13 32.85
N TYR A 59 2.92 0.08 31.71
CA TYR A 59 3.47 0.87 30.60
C TYR A 59 3.79 2.31 31.01
N TYR A 60 2.85 3.03 31.63
CA TYR A 60 3.07 4.43 32.01
C TYR A 60 4.13 4.59 33.11
N VAL A 61 4.23 3.62 34.03
CA VAL A 61 5.29 3.60 35.05
C VAL A 61 6.66 3.35 34.44
N ASN A 62 6.81 2.33 33.59
CA ASN A 62 8.09 2.08 32.92
C ASN A 62 8.50 3.26 32.05
N LYS A 63 7.53 3.91 31.39
CA LYS A 63 7.76 5.16 30.65
C LYS A 63 8.22 6.30 31.55
N CYS A 64 7.66 6.42 32.76
CA CYS A 64 8.12 7.37 33.77
C CYS A 64 9.57 7.10 34.19
N LEU A 65 9.90 5.84 34.47
CA LEU A 65 11.25 5.42 34.89
C LEU A 65 12.32 5.65 33.81
N LEU A 66 11.97 5.49 32.54
CA LEU A 66 12.88 5.77 31.41
C LEU A 66 13.33 7.24 31.34
N PHE A 67 12.57 8.20 31.89
CA PHE A 67 13.04 9.59 31.99
C PHE A 67 14.22 9.75 32.95
N PHE A 68 14.37 8.84 33.91
CA PHE A 68 15.43 8.86 34.93
C PHE A 68 16.66 8.04 34.53
N ASP A 69 16.62 7.35 33.38
CA ASP A 69 17.77 6.61 32.86
C ASP A 69 18.78 7.55 32.20
N LYS A 70 20.01 7.57 32.74
CA LYS A 70 21.06 8.53 32.38
C LYS A 70 21.70 8.28 31.02
N GLU A 71 21.55 7.08 30.43
CA GLU A 71 22.03 6.83 29.07
C GLU A 71 21.02 7.26 28.00
N GLU A 72 19.73 7.13 28.28
CA GLU A 72 18.65 7.55 27.36
C GLU A 72 18.32 9.06 27.54
N ASN A 73 18.66 9.67 28.68
CA ASN A 73 18.48 11.10 28.96
C ASN A 73 19.72 11.74 29.63
N PRO A 74 20.55 12.49 28.87
CA PRO A 74 21.80 13.08 29.38
C PRO A 74 21.58 14.27 30.34
N VAL A 75 20.35 14.74 30.50
CA VAL A 75 20.00 15.88 31.35
C VAL A 75 19.59 15.37 32.73
N ASP A 76 20.43 15.54 33.75
CA ASP A 76 20.10 15.19 35.14
C ASP A 76 19.20 16.26 35.77
N PHE A 77 17.89 16.15 35.59
CA PHE A 77 16.89 17.07 36.18
C PHE A 77 16.57 16.74 37.65
N THR A 78 17.08 15.63 38.20
CA THR A 78 16.84 15.22 39.60
C THR A 78 17.60 16.06 40.63
N GLN A 79 18.60 16.84 40.19
CA GLN A 79 19.39 17.72 41.05
C GLN A 79 18.74 19.08 41.31
N ARG A 80 17.69 19.46 40.56
CA ARG A 80 17.11 20.82 40.59
C ARG A 80 15.79 20.96 41.35
N ASP A 81 15.05 19.88 41.58
CA ASP A 81 13.75 19.92 42.28
C ASP A 81 13.56 18.70 43.23
N PRO A 82 13.36 18.93 44.54
CA PRO A 82 13.02 17.88 45.51
C PRO A 82 11.77 17.06 45.15
N SER A 83 10.81 17.65 44.41
CA SER A 83 9.56 17.00 44.02
C SER A 83 9.81 15.79 43.10
N THR A 84 10.83 15.86 42.24
CA THR A 84 11.14 14.83 41.25
C THR A 84 11.72 13.56 41.88
N LYS A 85 12.48 13.68 42.98
CA LYS A 85 12.98 12.52 43.73
C LYS A 85 11.85 11.71 44.36
N ARG A 86 10.80 12.39 44.80
CA ARG A 86 9.59 11.75 45.34
C ARG A 86 8.83 10.98 44.25
N VAL A 87 8.70 11.57 43.06
CA VAL A 87 8.05 10.90 41.92
C VAL A 87 8.84 9.69 41.43
N PHE A 88 10.18 9.74 41.45
CA PHE A 88 11.02 8.60 41.11
C PHE A 88 10.83 7.43 42.09
N ALA A 89 10.90 7.70 43.39
CA ALA A 89 10.67 6.69 44.42
C ALA A 89 9.26 6.08 44.31
N GLU A 90 8.26 6.91 44.01
CA GLU A 90 6.88 6.47 43.80
C GLU A 90 6.70 5.63 42.53
N ALA A 91 7.41 5.96 41.45
CA ALA A 91 7.40 5.18 40.23
C ALA A 91 8.03 3.79 40.42
N LEU A 92 9.13 3.69 41.20
CA LEU A 92 9.77 2.42 41.52
C LEU A 92 8.87 1.52 42.38
N ASP A 93 8.23 2.09 43.40
CA ASP A 93 7.30 1.32 44.25
C ASP A 93 6.09 0.81 43.46
N LEU A 94 5.54 1.67 42.59
CA LEU A 94 4.41 1.31 41.73
C LEU A 94 4.80 0.26 40.67
N GLU A 95 6.01 0.32 40.11
CA GLU A 95 6.53 -0.70 39.17
C GLU A 95 6.62 -2.07 39.84
N ALA A 96 7.25 -2.12 41.02
CA ALA A 96 7.44 -3.34 41.78
C ALA A 96 6.09 -3.96 42.19
N LYS A 97 5.15 -3.10 42.62
CA LYS A 97 3.79 -3.52 42.96
C LYS A 97 3.05 -4.12 41.75
N LEU A 98 3.05 -3.42 40.62
CA LEU A 98 2.37 -3.85 39.39
C LEU A 98 2.97 -5.16 38.85
N LYS A 99 4.30 -5.26 38.75
CA LYS A 99 5.00 -6.46 38.24
C LYS A 99 4.73 -7.70 39.09
N VAL A 100 4.72 -7.57 40.42
CA VAL A 100 4.63 -8.74 41.30
C VAL A 100 3.18 -9.14 41.60
N LYS A 101 2.26 -8.19 41.74
CA LYS A 101 0.91 -8.47 42.29
C LYS A 101 -0.21 -8.34 41.27
N GLU A 102 -0.24 -7.25 40.51
CA GLU A 102 -1.44 -6.85 39.77
C GLU A 102 -1.41 -7.27 38.30
N LEU A 103 -0.27 -7.12 37.63
CA LEU A 103 -0.08 -7.52 36.23
C LEU A 103 -0.25 -9.03 36.01
N PRO A 104 0.20 -9.93 36.91
CA PRO A 104 -0.08 -11.37 36.78
C PRO A 104 -1.58 -11.70 36.80
N ILE A 105 -2.41 -10.91 37.48
CA ILE A 105 -3.86 -11.11 37.55
C ILE A 105 -4.50 -10.80 36.19
N GLU A 106 -4.15 -9.66 35.59
CA GLU A 106 -4.65 -9.30 34.26
C GLU A 106 -4.17 -10.30 33.20
N TYR A 107 -2.90 -10.71 33.25
CA TYR A 107 -2.34 -11.72 32.37
C TYR A 107 -3.09 -13.06 32.48
N LYS A 108 -3.33 -13.56 33.70
CA LYS A 108 -4.09 -14.80 33.91
C LYS A 108 -5.50 -14.70 33.33
N ALA A 109 -6.21 -13.59 33.54
CA ALA A 109 -7.53 -13.38 32.96
C ALA A 109 -7.50 -13.39 31.41
N MET A 110 -6.46 -12.84 30.79
CA MET A 110 -6.29 -12.90 29.32
C MET A 110 -6.01 -14.31 28.82
N ILE A 111 -5.15 -15.08 29.52
CA ILE A 111 -4.86 -16.47 29.15
C ILE A 111 -6.08 -17.37 29.35
N GLU A 112 -6.82 -17.20 30.44
CA GLU A 112 -8.08 -17.92 30.70
C GLU A 112 -9.13 -17.62 29.62
N GLU A 113 -9.21 -16.38 29.14
CA GLU A 113 -10.09 -16.02 28.02
C GLU A 113 -9.67 -16.67 26.70
N ILE A 114 -8.37 -16.76 26.43
CA ILE A 114 -7.82 -17.47 25.27
C ILE A 114 -8.13 -18.96 25.38
N ASP A 115 -7.94 -19.55 26.56
CA ASP A 115 -8.27 -20.95 26.85
C ASP A 115 -9.76 -21.26 26.73
N ARG A 116 -10.62 -20.31 27.12
CA ARG A 116 -12.07 -20.43 26.95
C ARG A 116 -12.48 -20.44 25.47
N ARG A 117 -11.75 -19.72 24.63
CA ARG A 117 -11.99 -19.64 23.18
C ARG A 117 -11.33 -20.76 22.39
N GLU A 118 -10.33 -21.44 22.95
CA GLU A 118 -9.59 -22.53 22.31
C GLU A 118 -10.50 -23.69 21.84
N PRO A 119 -11.47 -24.20 22.61
CA PRO A 119 -12.38 -25.24 22.15
C PRO A 119 -13.22 -24.83 20.94
N GLU A 120 -13.72 -23.59 20.93
CA GLU A 120 -14.48 -23.03 19.79
C GLU A 120 -13.57 -22.82 18.58
N ARG A 121 -12.35 -22.31 18.80
CA ARG A 121 -11.31 -22.22 17.77
C ARG A 121 -10.98 -23.58 17.17
N ARG A 122 -10.79 -24.62 17.99
CA ARG A 122 -10.55 -25.99 17.52
C ARG A 122 -11.75 -26.59 16.81
N ARG A 123 -12.97 -26.26 17.23
CA ARG A 123 -14.20 -26.70 16.56
C ARG A 123 -14.35 -26.06 15.18
N ILE A 124 -14.05 -24.76 15.08
CA ILE A 124 -13.99 -24.01 13.81
C ILE A 124 -12.89 -24.59 12.91
N VAL A 125 -11.70 -24.86 13.45
CA VAL A 125 -10.59 -25.47 12.70
C VAL A 125 -10.92 -26.91 12.29
N ALA A 126 -11.58 -27.71 13.13
CA ALA A 126 -12.01 -29.06 12.79
C ALA A 126 -13.10 -29.06 11.71
N GLN A 127 -14.08 -28.14 11.78
CA GLN A 127 -15.06 -27.95 10.71
C GLN A 127 -14.44 -27.43 9.40
N GLN A 128 -13.34 -26.69 9.49
CA GLN A 128 -12.55 -26.25 8.32
C GLN A 128 -11.70 -27.38 7.72
N LEU A 129 -11.44 -28.46 8.47
CA LEU A 129 -10.63 -29.61 8.05
C LEU A 129 -11.49 -30.82 7.62
N GLU A 130 -12.75 -30.93 8.07
CA GLU A 130 -13.67 -32.00 7.66
C GLU A 130 -14.17 -31.88 6.20
N SER A 131 -13.80 -30.83 5.47
CA SER A 131 -14.05 -30.76 4.03
C SER A 131 -12.98 -31.40 3.17
N ASP A 132 -11.83 -31.81 3.73
CA ASP A 132 -10.74 -32.39 2.93
C ASP A 132 -10.24 -33.73 3.49
N SER A 133 -10.55 -34.77 2.71
CA SER A 133 -9.90 -36.09 2.60
C SER A 133 -10.26 -37.19 3.63
N GLY A 134 -10.93 -38.22 3.09
CA GLY A 134 -10.66 -39.58 3.53
C GLY A 134 -9.22 -39.94 3.12
N ASP A 135 -8.33 -40.01 4.09
CA ASP A 135 -7.47 -41.17 4.36
C ASP A 135 -6.57 -40.88 5.57
N GLY A 136 -6.52 -41.86 6.46
CA GLY A 136 -5.91 -41.71 7.79
C GLY A 136 -4.40 -41.82 7.78
N ASP A 137 -3.68 -40.69 7.73
CA ASP A 137 -2.33 -40.57 8.31
C ASP A 137 -1.89 -39.12 8.67
N GLY A 138 -2.79 -38.13 8.61
CA GLY A 138 -2.44 -36.70 8.74
C GLY A 138 -1.97 -36.21 10.11
N ASN A 139 -2.21 -36.98 11.19
CA ASN A 139 -2.05 -36.47 12.56
C ASN A 139 -0.57 -36.41 13.04
N LYS A 140 0.31 -37.22 12.44
CA LYS A 140 1.76 -37.26 12.81
C LYS A 140 2.62 -36.24 12.08
N GLN A 141 2.24 -35.83 10.85
CA GLN A 141 2.98 -34.82 10.10
C GLN A 141 2.66 -33.39 10.57
N LEU A 142 1.42 -33.13 11.01
CA LEU A 142 0.97 -31.83 11.52
C LEU A 142 1.69 -31.42 12.83
N SER A 143 1.87 -32.35 13.77
CA SER A 143 2.59 -32.09 15.03
C SER A 143 4.06 -31.70 14.79
N LYS A 144 4.74 -32.38 13.85
CA LYS A 144 6.16 -32.13 13.56
C LYS A 144 6.42 -30.76 12.91
N ALA A 145 5.49 -30.30 12.07
CA ALA A 145 5.59 -29.00 11.40
C ALA A 145 5.30 -27.82 12.36
N VAL A 146 4.35 -28.00 13.29
CA VAL A 146 4.04 -27.02 14.33
C VAL A 146 5.17 -26.90 15.35
N ASP A 147 5.78 -28.03 15.76
CA ASP A 147 6.92 -28.03 16.69
C ASP A 147 8.17 -27.38 16.08
N MET A 148 8.44 -27.60 14.79
CA MET A 148 9.55 -26.94 14.08
C MET A 148 9.35 -25.42 13.95
N HIS A 149 8.11 -24.97 13.76
CA HIS A 149 7.78 -23.55 13.65
C HIS A 149 7.92 -22.84 15.02
N LEU A 150 7.43 -23.47 16.10
CA LEU A 150 7.59 -22.98 17.47
C LEU A 150 9.06 -22.97 17.92
N THR A 151 9.83 -23.99 17.57
CA THR A 151 11.27 -24.06 17.89
C THR A 151 12.05 -22.96 17.17
N ARG A 152 11.71 -22.66 15.90
CA ARG A 152 12.36 -21.60 15.12
C ARG A 152 11.96 -20.20 15.61
N GLN A 153 10.73 -20.04 16.09
CA GLN A 153 10.26 -18.83 16.76
C GLN A 153 10.99 -18.60 18.09
N GLN A 154 11.15 -19.64 18.91
CA GLN A 154 11.93 -19.59 20.16
C GLN A 154 13.42 -19.33 19.90
N GLN A 155 14.01 -19.86 18.83
CA GLN A 155 15.40 -19.59 18.46
C GLN A 155 15.61 -18.13 18.01
N LEU A 156 14.65 -17.54 17.29
CA LEU A 156 14.68 -16.13 16.90
C LEU A 156 14.42 -15.18 18.08
N LEU A 157 13.68 -15.63 19.10
CA LEU A 157 13.48 -14.90 20.36
C LEU A 157 14.66 -15.11 21.34
N SER A 158 15.47 -16.15 21.17
CA SER A 158 16.63 -16.44 22.02
C SER A 158 17.89 -15.63 21.68
N SER A 159 17.86 -14.81 20.63
CA SER A 159 18.98 -13.92 20.26
C SER A 159 18.91 -12.51 20.84
N GLU A 160 18.01 -12.21 21.77
CA GLU A 160 17.93 -10.90 22.43
C GLU A 160 17.84 -11.07 23.96
N ASN A 161 18.97 -10.91 24.65
CA ASN A 161 19.06 -11.07 26.11
C ASN A 161 18.60 -9.80 26.89
N SER A 162 17.84 -10.05 27.97
CA SER A 162 17.61 -9.34 29.25
C SER A 162 17.61 -7.80 29.44
N SER A 163 17.04 -7.01 28.52
CA SER A 163 17.03 -5.52 28.65
C SER A 163 16.24 -4.91 29.84
N VAL A 164 15.25 -5.59 30.44
CA VAL A 164 14.39 -5.02 31.50
C VAL A 164 15.08 -5.05 32.87
N ASP A 165 15.62 -6.21 33.24
CA ASP A 165 16.28 -6.39 34.54
C ASP A 165 17.62 -5.61 34.58
N GLU A 166 18.29 -5.46 33.44
CA GLU A 166 19.46 -4.58 33.28
C GLU A 166 19.14 -3.10 33.54
N LEU A 167 17.99 -2.59 33.08
CA LEU A 167 17.56 -1.22 33.38
C LEU A 167 17.31 -1.03 34.88
N LEU A 168 16.57 -1.94 35.51
CA LEU A 168 16.25 -1.85 36.95
C LEU A 168 17.50 -1.94 37.83
N GLN A 169 18.46 -2.78 37.44
CA GLN A 169 19.74 -2.93 38.12
C GLN A 169 20.60 -1.67 37.99
N ARG A 170 20.61 -1.02 36.83
CA ARG A 170 21.26 0.28 36.61
C ARG A 170 20.65 1.41 37.44
N LEU A 171 19.32 1.47 37.50
CA LEU A 171 18.59 2.49 38.26
C LEU A 171 18.81 2.33 39.78
N HIS A 172 18.97 1.09 40.28
CA HIS A 172 19.28 0.83 41.69
C HIS A 172 20.70 1.27 42.09
N TRP A 173 21.70 1.12 41.23
CA TRP A 173 23.08 1.52 41.54
C TRP A 173 23.29 3.04 41.60
N ALA A 174 22.41 3.82 40.96
CA ALA A 174 22.44 5.29 41.00
C ALA A 174 21.98 5.89 42.35
N SER A 175 21.41 5.07 43.25
CA SER A 175 20.85 5.50 44.54
C SER A 175 21.82 5.34 45.73
N VAL A 176 23.03 4.81 45.51
CA VAL A 176 24.03 4.62 46.59
C VAL A 176 25.05 5.77 46.56
N PRO A 177 25.13 6.63 47.60
CA PRO A 177 26.11 7.69 47.65
C PRO A 177 27.48 7.14 48.05
N GLY A 178 28.46 7.27 47.16
CA GLY A 178 29.88 7.27 47.52
C GLY A 178 30.75 6.30 46.73
N THR A 179 31.41 6.81 45.69
CA THR A 179 32.86 6.64 45.48
C THR A 179 33.29 7.57 44.34
N LYS A 180 34.30 8.40 44.63
CA LYS A 180 34.91 9.35 43.69
C LYS A 180 35.90 8.62 42.80
N SER A 181 36.01 8.99 41.52
CA SER A 181 37.30 9.23 40.85
C SER A 181 37.13 9.92 39.48
N ILE A 182 37.45 11.21 39.38
CA ILE A 182 38.58 11.79 38.62
C ILE A 182 38.33 11.95 37.10
N THR A 183 38.10 13.20 36.70
CA THR A 183 38.27 13.75 35.34
C THR A 183 39.76 13.90 34.99
N PRO A 184 40.12 14.10 33.71
CA PRO A 184 40.50 15.48 33.37
C PRO A 184 39.99 16.00 32.02
N HIS A 185 39.86 17.32 32.01
CA HIS A 185 39.50 18.26 30.94
C HIS A 185 40.38 18.16 29.67
N ILE A 186 39.89 18.78 28.56
CA ILE A 186 40.56 19.92 27.87
C ILE A 186 39.55 20.61 26.93
N VAL A 187 39.45 21.94 27.05
CA VAL A 187 38.88 22.91 26.09
C VAL A 187 39.96 23.99 25.92
N PRO A 188 40.14 24.60 24.73
CA PRO A 188 39.80 26.03 24.55
C PRO A 188 39.25 26.35 23.13
N ASN A 189 38.09 27.02 22.99
CA ASN A 189 37.85 28.47 22.92
C ASN A 189 38.40 29.23 21.67
N GLY A 190 37.49 29.86 20.91
CA GLY A 190 37.74 31.00 20.03
C GLY A 190 36.45 31.49 19.29
N PRO A 191 36.25 32.81 19.06
CA PRO A 191 34.98 33.50 19.39
C PRO A 191 34.33 34.25 18.15
N PRO A 192 33.33 35.17 18.24
CA PRO A 192 32.12 35.15 17.38
C PRO A 192 31.80 36.41 16.51
N ALA A 193 30.89 36.24 15.51
CA ALA A 193 29.91 37.19 14.89
C ALA A 193 30.42 38.53 14.27
N PRO A 194 29.65 39.35 13.47
CA PRO A 194 28.19 39.40 13.23
C PRO A 194 27.75 39.71 11.73
N PRO A 195 26.44 39.93 11.41
CA PRO A 195 25.82 40.07 10.05
C PRO A 195 25.76 41.58 9.63
N PRO A 196 25.02 42.12 8.61
CA PRO A 196 23.84 41.69 7.81
C PRO A 196 24.07 41.93 6.27
N THR A 197 23.17 41.85 5.29
CA THR A 197 21.90 42.56 5.05
C THR A 197 21.21 42.02 3.78
N TYR A 198 19.89 42.15 3.78
CA TYR A 198 18.98 41.98 2.66
C TYR A 198 19.27 42.98 1.53
N ASP A 199 19.10 42.56 0.28
CA ASP A 199 18.40 43.40 -0.68
C ASP A 199 17.72 42.61 -1.79
N THR A 200 16.59 43.17 -2.17
CA THR A 200 15.52 42.62 -3.00
C THR A 200 15.75 43.01 -4.47
N VAL A 201 14.85 42.57 -5.35
CA VAL A 201 14.39 43.25 -6.59
C VAL A 201 14.75 42.57 -7.94
N SER A 202 13.67 42.00 -8.51
CA SER A 202 13.20 42.06 -9.91
C SER A 202 13.56 41.04 -10.98
N ARG A 203 12.45 40.44 -11.44
CA ARG A 203 12.10 39.84 -12.73
C ARG A 203 12.38 40.82 -13.91
N PRO A 204 12.46 40.31 -15.16
CA PRO A 204 11.26 40.40 -16.00
C PRO A 204 10.98 39.17 -16.90
N GLU A 205 9.68 38.99 -17.15
CA GLU A 205 9.09 38.21 -18.25
C GLU A 205 9.20 38.99 -19.58
N PRO A 206 8.97 38.33 -20.72
CA PRO A 206 7.86 38.79 -21.55
C PRO A 206 6.99 37.66 -22.11
N SER A 207 5.77 38.06 -22.45
CA SER A 207 4.59 37.27 -22.83
C SER A 207 4.23 37.56 -24.33
N PRO A 208 3.06 37.19 -24.90
CA PRO A 208 2.94 36.35 -26.11
C PRO A 208 2.22 37.03 -27.31
N ALA A 209 2.03 36.32 -28.44
CA ALA A 209 0.91 36.48 -29.41
C ALA A 209 1.06 35.50 -30.61
N PRO A 210 0.08 35.33 -31.53
CA PRO A 210 -1.34 34.97 -31.34
C PRO A 210 -1.81 33.84 -32.31
N VAL A 211 -3.04 33.37 -32.09
CA VAL A 211 -3.79 32.35 -32.86
C VAL A 211 -4.55 32.98 -34.04
N ASN A 212 -4.79 32.24 -35.12
CA ASN A 212 -6.03 32.34 -35.93
C ASN A 212 -6.40 30.97 -36.56
N PRO A 213 -7.69 30.72 -36.89
CA PRO A 213 -8.31 29.38 -36.99
C PRO A 213 -8.77 28.97 -38.42
N VAL A 214 -9.48 27.82 -38.51
CA VAL A 214 -10.46 27.34 -39.55
C VAL A 214 -9.95 26.18 -40.44
N PRO A 215 -10.77 25.24 -41.00
CA PRO A 215 -11.70 24.24 -40.42
C PRO A 215 -11.43 22.77 -40.95
N GLY A 216 -12.27 21.81 -40.58
CA GLY A 216 -12.05 20.34 -40.66
C GLY A 216 -11.89 19.67 -42.03
N ASP A 217 -11.24 18.51 -42.05
CA ASP A 217 -11.82 17.22 -42.50
C ASP A 217 -10.90 16.00 -42.19
N ARG A 218 -11.54 14.87 -41.88
CA ARG A 218 -11.15 13.44 -42.05
C ARG A 218 -9.88 12.86 -41.40
N HIS A 219 -10.13 11.93 -40.47
CA HIS A 219 -9.29 10.77 -40.10
C HIS A 219 -7.78 11.00 -40.04
N ALA A 220 -7.35 11.83 -39.09
CA ALA A 220 -5.94 11.90 -38.74
C ALA A 220 -5.51 10.62 -38.01
N LEU A 221 -4.44 9.99 -38.50
CA LEU A 221 -3.57 9.16 -37.66
C LEU A 221 -3.32 9.91 -36.34
N PRO A 222 -3.24 9.23 -35.18
CA PRO A 222 -2.90 9.90 -33.93
C PRO A 222 -1.63 10.72 -34.14
N ALA A 223 -1.67 11.99 -33.73
CA ALA A 223 -0.59 12.94 -33.92
C ALA A 223 0.74 12.33 -33.46
N SER A 224 1.83 12.63 -34.17
CA SER A 224 3.20 12.31 -33.73
C SER A 224 3.34 12.61 -32.24
N ALA A 225 3.89 11.66 -31.47
CA ALA A 225 4.11 11.81 -30.05
C ALA A 225 4.77 13.17 -29.76
N SER A 226 4.19 13.92 -28.80
CA SER A 226 4.72 15.21 -28.39
C SER A 226 6.20 15.09 -28.00
N HIS A 227 7.02 16.10 -28.30
CA HIS A 227 8.43 16.11 -27.88
C HIS A 227 8.59 15.92 -26.36
N ARG A 228 7.59 16.32 -25.55
CA ARG A 228 7.56 16.08 -24.09
C ARG A 228 7.36 14.61 -23.72
N SER A 229 6.82 13.78 -24.61
CA SER A 229 6.62 12.34 -24.37
C SER A 229 7.93 11.56 -24.30
N TYR A 230 9.03 12.13 -24.79
CA TYR A 230 10.37 11.53 -24.78
C TYR A 230 11.33 12.15 -23.76
N THR A 231 10.90 13.16 -23.01
CA THR A 231 11.74 13.77 -21.95
C THR A 231 11.78 12.90 -20.71
N THR A 232 12.93 12.87 -20.02
CA THR A 232 13.09 12.17 -18.75
C THR A 232 12.08 12.66 -17.72
N CYS A 233 11.41 11.73 -17.03
CA CYS A 233 10.42 12.04 -16.01
C CYS A 233 11.12 12.45 -14.70
N ILE A 234 11.07 13.74 -14.36
CA ILE A 234 11.58 14.26 -13.09
C ILE A 234 10.47 14.17 -12.04
N LEU A 235 10.69 13.37 -11.00
CA LEU A 235 9.72 13.07 -9.94
C LEU A 235 9.76 14.11 -8.82
N ASN A 236 10.93 14.53 -8.36
CA ASN A 236 11.05 15.58 -7.35
C ASN A 236 11.75 16.83 -7.92
N PRO A 237 11.22 18.05 -7.68
CA PRO A 237 11.98 19.27 -7.90
C PRO A 237 13.12 19.37 -6.88
N SER A 238 14.17 20.13 -7.23
CA SER A 238 15.40 20.29 -6.43
C SER A 238 15.16 20.69 -4.97
N ASN A 239 14.08 21.44 -4.71
CA ASN A 239 13.75 22.00 -3.39
C ASN A 239 12.68 21.19 -2.63
N ALA A 240 12.22 20.04 -3.14
CA ALA A 240 11.20 19.24 -2.46
C ALA A 240 11.76 18.61 -1.17
N SER A 241 11.19 18.99 -0.03
CA SER A 241 11.47 18.36 1.26
C SER A 241 10.32 17.47 1.68
N LEU A 242 10.63 16.25 2.15
CA LEU A 242 9.64 15.35 2.72
C LEU A 242 9.08 15.93 4.02
N SER A 243 7.78 16.25 4.06
CA SER A 243 7.15 16.82 5.26
C SER A 243 6.61 15.76 6.21
N VAL A 244 6.28 14.58 5.68
CA VAL A 244 5.73 13.44 6.42
C VAL A 244 6.59 12.20 6.17
N ARG A 245 7.08 11.57 7.26
CA ARG A 245 7.81 10.30 7.16
C ARG A 245 6.88 9.23 6.60
N ARG A 246 7.39 8.42 5.67
CA ARG A 246 6.68 7.31 5.05
C ARG A 246 7.24 5.98 5.52
N ARG A 247 6.40 4.94 5.47
CA ARG A 247 6.70 3.61 6.00
C ARG A 247 6.79 2.59 4.87
N GLY A 248 7.76 1.69 4.95
CA GLY A 248 7.86 0.53 4.06
C GLY A 248 6.92 -0.59 4.51
N ILE A 249 6.87 -1.68 3.75
CA ILE A 249 6.10 -2.89 4.07
C ILE A 249 7.06 -4.08 4.18
N VAL A 250 6.92 -4.87 5.23
CA VAL A 250 7.79 -6.02 5.48
C VAL A 250 7.66 -7.07 4.36
N ASN A 251 8.79 -7.57 3.85
CA ASN A 251 8.78 -8.69 2.91
C ASN A 251 8.57 -10.01 3.67
N LEU A 252 7.49 -10.72 3.35
CA LEU A 252 7.10 -11.96 4.02
C LEU A 252 7.60 -13.21 3.26
N GLY A 253 8.59 -13.02 2.38
CA GLY A 253 9.10 -14.04 1.46
C GLY A 253 8.45 -13.90 0.09
N ASN A 254 9.20 -13.32 -0.87
CA ASN A 254 8.75 -13.08 -2.25
C ASN A 254 7.46 -12.25 -2.38
N THR A 255 7.14 -11.40 -1.40
CA THR A 255 5.90 -10.59 -1.41
C THR A 255 6.09 -9.17 -1.93
N CYS A 256 7.19 -8.87 -2.61
CA CYS A 256 7.46 -7.53 -3.14
C CYS A 256 6.42 -7.08 -4.19
N TYR A 257 5.84 -8.00 -4.96
CA TYR A 257 4.71 -7.72 -5.86
C TYR A 257 3.52 -7.13 -5.08
N MET A 258 3.18 -7.71 -3.93
CA MET A 258 2.12 -7.23 -3.04
C MET A 258 2.50 -5.89 -2.42
N ASN A 259 3.72 -5.77 -1.90
CA ASN A 259 4.18 -4.54 -1.23
C ASN A 259 4.14 -3.35 -2.18
N SER A 260 4.63 -3.51 -3.42
CA SER A 260 4.63 -2.46 -4.44
C SER A 260 3.22 -1.99 -4.82
N VAL A 261 2.27 -2.93 -4.98
CA VAL A 261 0.87 -2.60 -5.30
C VAL A 261 0.15 -1.94 -4.13
N LEU A 262 0.39 -2.37 -2.90
CA LEU A 262 -0.20 -1.72 -1.72
C LEU A 262 0.29 -0.28 -1.55
N GLN A 263 1.58 -0.01 -1.79
CA GLN A 263 2.12 1.35 -1.80
C GLN A 263 1.51 2.19 -2.93
N LEU A 264 1.34 1.61 -4.13
CA LEU A 264 0.68 2.27 -5.26
C LEU A 264 -0.76 2.67 -4.93
N LEU A 265 -1.57 1.72 -4.43
CA LEU A 265 -2.97 1.96 -4.08
C LEU A 265 -3.12 3.00 -2.97
N ASN A 266 -2.21 3.02 -2.01
CA ASN A 266 -2.18 4.00 -0.92
C ASN A 266 -2.09 5.46 -1.42
N SER A 267 -1.39 5.68 -2.53
CA SER A 267 -1.23 7.00 -3.17
C SER A 267 -2.41 7.42 -4.05
N THR A 268 -3.46 6.62 -4.16
CA THR A 268 -4.65 6.93 -4.97
C THR A 268 -5.83 7.40 -4.11
N PRO A 269 -6.82 8.10 -4.70
CA PRO A 269 -8.09 8.39 -4.02
C PRO A 269 -8.81 7.15 -3.47
N LEU A 270 -8.64 5.99 -4.13
CA LEU A 270 -9.15 4.71 -3.64
C LEU A 270 -8.51 4.32 -2.30
N GLY A 271 -7.19 4.50 -2.13
CA GLY A 271 -6.53 4.30 -0.84
C GLY A 271 -7.08 5.25 0.24
N GLN A 272 -7.27 6.53 -0.11
CA GLN A 272 -7.80 7.54 0.80
C GLN A 272 -9.22 7.23 1.27
N TYR A 273 -10.06 6.62 0.43
CA TYR A 273 -11.38 6.16 0.82
C TYR A 273 -11.36 5.20 2.03
N PHE A 274 -10.36 4.31 2.13
CA PHE A 274 -10.23 3.36 3.25
C PHE A 274 -9.68 3.97 4.54
N LEU A 275 -9.18 5.21 4.48
CA LEU A 275 -8.90 6.00 5.69
C LEU A 275 -10.19 6.53 6.33
N THR A 276 -11.28 6.60 5.57
CA THR A 276 -12.62 6.89 6.07
C THR A 276 -13.32 5.61 6.53
N ASP A 277 -14.33 5.73 7.39
CA ASP A 277 -15.16 4.59 7.80
C ASP A 277 -16.37 4.36 6.86
N ALA A 278 -16.43 5.05 5.71
CA ALA A 278 -17.58 4.98 4.79
C ALA A 278 -17.87 3.55 4.30
N TYR A 279 -16.83 2.76 4.07
CA TYR A 279 -16.92 1.38 3.55
C TYR A 279 -17.52 0.38 4.55
N VAL A 280 -17.50 0.69 5.85
CA VAL A 280 -17.94 -0.21 6.91
C VAL A 280 -19.42 -0.54 6.79
N SER A 281 -20.24 0.45 6.42
CA SER A 281 -21.69 0.27 6.24
C SER A 281 -22.03 -0.76 5.16
N HIS A 282 -21.26 -0.78 4.06
CA HIS A 282 -21.46 -1.73 2.96
C HIS A 282 -20.95 -3.13 3.32
N LEU A 283 -19.90 -3.22 4.14
CA LEU A 283 -19.36 -4.51 4.62
C LEU A 283 -20.29 -5.28 5.56
N LEU A 284 -21.20 -4.62 6.27
CA LEU A 284 -22.14 -5.31 7.18
C LEU A 284 -23.01 -6.35 6.46
N ASN A 285 -23.26 -6.14 5.16
CA ASN A 285 -24.03 -7.04 4.32
C ASN A 285 -23.15 -8.14 3.68
N THR A 286 -21.83 -8.03 3.79
CA THR A 286 -20.85 -8.94 3.20
C THR A 286 -20.40 -9.96 4.24
N LYS A 287 -20.36 -11.25 3.87
CA LYS A 287 -20.01 -12.34 4.78
C LYS A 287 -18.73 -13.05 4.38
N GLY A 288 -18.06 -13.65 5.37
CA GLY A 288 -16.99 -14.62 5.15
C GLY A 288 -15.64 -14.02 4.76
N LYS A 289 -14.97 -14.67 3.80
CA LYS A 289 -13.57 -14.41 3.40
C LYS A 289 -13.35 -12.98 2.88
N LEU A 290 -14.32 -12.44 2.14
CA LEU A 290 -14.26 -11.08 1.58
C LEU A 290 -14.18 -10.01 2.67
N THR A 291 -14.99 -10.10 3.72
CA THR A 291 -14.96 -9.14 4.85
C THR A 291 -13.60 -9.13 5.54
N ARG A 292 -13.00 -10.31 5.72
CA ARG A 292 -11.64 -10.44 6.28
C ARG A 292 -10.59 -9.80 5.36
N LEU A 293 -10.70 -9.99 4.04
CA LEU A 293 -9.81 -9.39 3.05
C LEU A 293 -9.86 -7.86 3.14
N ILE A 294 -11.05 -7.25 3.12
CA ILE A 294 -11.19 -5.79 3.12
C ILE A 294 -10.76 -5.17 4.44
N ASN A 295 -11.09 -5.77 5.58
CA ASN A 295 -10.63 -5.28 6.87
C ASN A 295 -9.10 -5.36 7.01
N SER A 296 -8.48 -6.41 6.47
CA SER A 296 -7.02 -6.53 6.47
C SER A 296 -6.36 -5.53 5.50
N PHE A 297 -6.99 -5.27 4.35
CA PHE A 297 -6.55 -4.25 3.40
C PHE A 297 -6.61 -2.85 4.02
N SER A 298 -7.76 -2.48 4.60
CA SER A 298 -7.92 -1.16 5.22
C SER A 298 -6.98 -0.96 6.41
N PHE A 299 -6.72 -2.02 7.19
CA PHE A 299 -5.71 -1.99 8.25
C PHE A 299 -4.33 -1.61 7.70
N VAL A 300 -3.88 -2.25 6.60
CA VAL A 300 -2.58 -1.93 6.00
C VAL A 300 -2.54 -0.49 5.50
N ILE A 301 -3.57 -0.03 4.79
CA ILE A 301 -3.65 1.36 4.30
C ILE A 301 -3.61 2.36 5.46
N ARG A 302 -4.34 2.11 6.54
CA ARG A 302 -4.32 2.97 7.74
C ARG A 302 -2.97 2.97 8.42
N GLU A 303 -2.33 1.81 8.55
CA GLU A 303 -0.99 1.70 9.11
C GLU A 303 0.06 2.45 8.29
N LEU A 304 -0.02 2.42 6.96
CA LEU A 304 0.88 3.17 6.08
C LEU A 304 0.76 4.70 6.26
N ASN A 305 -0.42 5.21 6.65
CA ASN A 305 -0.68 6.64 6.85
C ASN A 305 -0.48 7.12 8.30
N ARG A 306 -0.04 6.25 9.20
CA ARG A 306 0.28 6.64 10.59
C ARG A 306 1.58 7.43 10.67
N SER A 307 1.52 8.62 11.26
CA SER A 307 2.69 9.48 11.48
C SER A 307 3.44 9.18 12.80
N ASP A 308 2.80 8.48 13.73
CA ASP A 308 3.34 8.16 15.06
C ASP A 308 4.24 6.91 15.07
N CYS A 309 4.25 6.14 13.99
CA CYS A 309 5.01 4.88 13.89
C CYS A 309 6.15 4.98 12.87
N LYS A 310 7.34 4.49 13.25
CA LYS A 310 8.55 4.53 12.42
C LYS A 310 8.89 3.21 11.74
N PHE A 311 8.30 2.11 12.20
CA PHE A 311 8.60 0.75 11.72
C PHE A 311 7.87 0.44 10.42
N SER A 312 8.38 -0.49 9.63
CA SER A 312 7.67 -0.98 8.46
C SER A 312 6.35 -1.68 8.85
N VAL A 313 5.37 -1.66 7.95
CA VAL A 313 4.06 -2.30 8.15
C VAL A 313 4.17 -3.78 7.82
N SER A 314 3.69 -4.66 8.71
CA SER A 314 3.54 -6.08 8.36
C SER A 314 2.17 -6.30 7.70
N ALA A 315 2.17 -6.74 6.45
CA ALA A 315 0.96 -7.09 5.71
C ALA A 315 0.54 -8.57 5.88
N SER A 316 1.05 -9.27 6.90
CA SER A 316 0.81 -10.71 7.10
C SER A 316 -0.69 -11.07 7.23
N PRO A 317 -1.51 -10.34 8.01
CA PRO A 317 -2.95 -10.61 8.07
C PRO A 317 -3.63 -10.50 6.70
N PHE A 318 -3.22 -9.52 5.90
CA PHE A 318 -3.72 -9.31 4.55
C PHE A 318 -3.26 -10.41 3.58
N LYS A 319 -1.98 -10.81 3.61
CA LYS A 319 -1.46 -11.93 2.81
C LYS A 319 -2.21 -13.24 3.10
N SER A 320 -2.49 -13.53 4.37
CA SER A 320 -3.28 -14.70 4.75
C SER A 320 -4.74 -14.59 4.29
N ALA A 321 -5.39 -13.44 4.49
CA ALA A 321 -6.77 -13.24 4.03
C ALA A 321 -6.90 -13.34 2.50
N LEU A 322 -5.91 -12.86 1.76
CA LEU A 322 -5.85 -12.97 0.31
C LEU A 322 -5.66 -14.42 -0.15
N GLY A 323 -4.78 -15.19 0.51
CA GLY A 323 -4.62 -16.61 0.19
C GLY A 323 -5.89 -17.44 0.43
N ASP A 324 -6.68 -17.10 1.45
CA ASP A 324 -7.98 -17.76 1.67
C ASP A 324 -9.00 -17.44 0.56
N TYR A 325 -8.93 -16.21 0.03
CA TYR A 325 -9.83 -15.72 -1.01
C TYR A 325 -9.43 -16.21 -2.41
N TYR A 326 -8.14 -16.26 -2.71
CA TYR A 326 -7.59 -16.66 -4.00
C TYR A 326 -6.38 -17.58 -3.80
N GLU A 327 -6.56 -18.86 -4.13
CA GLU A 327 -5.58 -19.93 -3.87
C GLU A 327 -4.21 -19.68 -4.52
N GLY A 328 -4.18 -19.01 -5.68
CA GLY A 328 -2.94 -18.65 -6.37
C GLY A 328 -1.98 -17.81 -5.53
N PHE A 329 -2.47 -17.10 -4.50
CA PHE A 329 -1.66 -16.30 -3.58
C PHE A 329 -1.41 -16.97 -2.22
N GLN A 330 -1.71 -18.26 -2.03
CA GLN A 330 -1.46 -18.94 -0.74
C GLN A 330 0.02 -19.17 -0.47
N ASN A 331 0.78 -19.53 -1.50
CA ASN A 331 2.20 -19.87 -1.38
C ASN A 331 3.08 -18.61 -1.18
N SER A 332 4.39 -18.86 -0.99
CA SER A 332 5.43 -17.83 -0.91
C SER A 332 6.26 -17.76 -2.20
N SER A 333 5.68 -18.12 -3.36
CA SER A 333 6.35 -17.93 -4.64
C SER A 333 6.22 -16.48 -5.11
N GLN A 334 7.08 -16.10 -6.05
CA GLN A 334 6.89 -14.85 -6.76
C GLN A 334 5.64 -14.91 -7.63
N GLN A 335 5.00 -13.76 -7.81
CA GLN A 335 3.75 -13.62 -8.56
C GLN A 335 3.77 -12.34 -9.40
N ASP A 336 2.85 -12.24 -10.35
CA ASP A 336 2.71 -11.05 -11.17
C ASP A 336 1.97 -9.92 -10.43
N ALA A 337 2.56 -8.72 -10.42
CA ALA A 337 1.98 -7.58 -9.73
C ALA A 337 0.67 -7.09 -10.37
N ASN A 338 0.48 -7.26 -11.68
CA ASN A 338 -0.76 -6.86 -12.37
C ASN A 338 -1.89 -7.85 -12.09
N GLU A 339 -1.60 -9.16 -12.04
CA GLU A 339 -2.55 -10.17 -11.56
C GLU A 339 -2.98 -9.88 -10.12
N PHE A 340 -2.03 -9.62 -9.21
CA PHE A 340 -2.34 -9.26 -7.83
C PHE A 340 -3.22 -8.00 -7.75
N LEU A 341 -2.88 -6.94 -8.50
CA LEU A 341 -3.69 -5.72 -8.55
C LEU A 341 -5.13 -6.03 -8.96
N ARG A 342 -5.33 -6.85 -9.99
CA ARG A 342 -6.66 -7.24 -10.46
C ARG A 342 -7.45 -8.01 -9.41
N VAL A 343 -6.84 -9.00 -8.77
CA VAL A 343 -7.51 -9.79 -7.72
C VAL A 343 -7.88 -8.91 -6.52
N VAL A 344 -7.05 -7.94 -6.15
CA VAL A 344 -7.37 -7.00 -5.07
C VAL A 344 -8.51 -6.06 -5.48
N LEU A 345 -8.51 -5.50 -6.69
CA LEU A 345 -9.59 -4.63 -7.17
C LEU A 345 -10.91 -5.39 -7.27
N ASP A 346 -10.89 -6.64 -7.77
CA ASP A 346 -12.07 -7.50 -7.85
C ASP A 346 -12.60 -7.89 -6.47
N GLY A 347 -11.70 -8.26 -5.54
CA GLY A 347 -12.06 -8.54 -4.15
C GLY A 347 -12.69 -7.34 -3.45
N ILE A 348 -12.15 -6.13 -3.63
CA ILE A 348 -12.76 -4.89 -3.12
C ILE A 348 -14.10 -4.63 -3.80
N HIS A 349 -14.20 -4.83 -5.11
CA HIS A 349 -15.44 -4.65 -5.85
C HIS A 349 -16.52 -5.57 -5.32
N GLY A 350 -16.28 -6.89 -5.30
CA GLY A 350 -17.24 -7.88 -4.84
C GLY A 350 -17.66 -7.70 -3.38
N ALA A 351 -16.74 -7.29 -2.51
CA ALA A 351 -17.06 -7.06 -1.11
C ALA A 351 -17.91 -5.80 -0.86
N LEU A 352 -17.86 -4.81 -1.76
CA LEU A 352 -18.53 -3.51 -1.61
C LEU A 352 -19.62 -3.26 -2.66
N ASN A 353 -19.94 -4.27 -3.48
CA ASN A 353 -20.95 -4.17 -4.52
C ASN A 353 -22.36 -4.28 -3.93
N VAL A 354 -23.11 -3.19 -3.96
CA VAL A 354 -24.48 -3.15 -3.43
C VAL A 354 -25.50 -3.84 -4.34
N ASN A 355 -25.12 -4.11 -5.60
CA ASN A 355 -25.99 -4.69 -6.62
C ASN A 355 -25.72 -6.17 -6.91
N ASP A 356 -24.85 -6.83 -6.14
CA ASP A 356 -24.43 -8.22 -6.38
C ASP A 356 -25.60 -9.23 -6.38
N SER A 357 -26.64 -8.97 -5.57
CA SER A 357 -27.83 -9.82 -5.47
C SER A 357 -28.80 -9.66 -6.65
N ASN A 358 -28.60 -8.68 -7.53
CA ASN A 358 -29.49 -8.41 -8.66
C ASN A 358 -29.37 -9.48 -9.75
N ARG A 359 -30.32 -10.40 -9.79
CA ARG A 359 -30.45 -11.41 -10.86
C ARG A 359 -31.25 -10.88 -12.05
N ILE A 360 -30.73 -9.84 -12.70
CA ILE A 360 -31.37 -9.22 -13.87
C ILE A 360 -30.78 -9.84 -15.15
N VAL A 361 -31.66 -10.36 -16.00
CA VAL A 361 -31.32 -10.77 -17.37
C VAL A 361 -31.62 -9.59 -18.29
N PHE A 362 -30.60 -9.11 -18.99
CA PHE A 362 -30.76 -8.03 -19.95
C PHE A 362 -30.95 -8.60 -21.36
N PRO A 363 -31.78 -7.96 -22.20
CA PRO A 363 -31.82 -8.28 -23.61
C PRO A 363 -30.46 -7.98 -24.24
N GLU A 364 -30.10 -8.79 -25.25
CA GLU A 364 -28.90 -8.58 -26.04
C GLU A 364 -28.97 -7.20 -26.71
N ILE A 365 -27.86 -6.44 -26.63
CA ILE A 365 -27.77 -5.13 -27.27
C ILE A 365 -27.48 -5.33 -28.76
N ASP A 366 -28.34 -4.79 -29.62
CA ASP A 366 -28.08 -4.70 -31.06
C ASP A 366 -26.90 -3.74 -31.30
N ASN A 367 -25.71 -4.31 -31.49
CA ASN A 367 -24.44 -3.61 -31.66
C ASN A 367 -24.28 -2.93 -33.02
N CYS A 368 -25.27 -3.04 -33.91
CA CYS A 368 -25.18 -2.54 -35.26
C CYS A 368 -26.02 -1.27 -35.48
N LYS A 369 -26.86 -0.89 -34.51
CA LYS A 369 -27.79 0.25 -34.62
C LYS A 369 -27.58 1.30 -33.53
N GLY A 370 -27.87 2.55 -33.89
CA GLY A 370 -27.77 3.70 -33.00
C GLY A 370 -26.41 4.39 -33.03
N THR A 371 -26.33 5.48 -32.30
CA THR A 371 -25.11 6.26 -32.08
C THR A 371 -24.23 5.59 -31.02
N ASP A 372 -22.93 5.93 -31.03
CA ASP A 372 -21.99 5.47 -30.01
C ASP A 372 -22.47 5.87 -28.60
N ASP A 373 -23.01 7.08 -28.45
CA ASP A 373 -23.51 7.59 -27.17
C ASP A 373 -24.74 6.82 -26.65
N GLU A 374 -25.63 6.37 -27.54
CA GLU A 374 -26.78 5.53 -27.17
C GLU A 374 -26.34 4.13 -26.74
N LEU A 375 -25.47 3.50 -27.51
CA LEU A 375 -24.96 2.16 -27.20
C LEU A 375 -24.15 2.17 -25.91
N ALA A 376 -23.23 3.11 -25.76
CA ALA A 376 -22.42 3.23 -24.55
C ALA A 376 -23.26 3.44 -23.29
N ARG A 377 -24.29 4.31 -23.35
CA ARG A 377 -25.23 4.48 -22.23
C ARG A 377 -26.00 3.21 -21.90
N ARG A 378 -26.43 2.44 -22.90
CA ARG A 378 -27.12 1.15 -22.67
C ARG A 378 -26.18 0.14 -22.02
N TYR A 379 -24.97 -0.02 -22.54
CA TYR A 379 -23.95 -0.89 -21.96
C TYR A 379 -23.62 -0.50 -20.52
N TRP A 380 -23.43 0.80 -20.26
CA TRP A 380 -23.16 1.30 -18.91
C TRP A 380 -24.34 1.07 -17.97
N ALA A 381 -25.57 1.32 -18.42
CA ALA A 381 -26.76 1.06 -17.63
C ALA A 381 -26.89 -0.43 -17.28
N GLN A 382 -26.70 -1.35 -18.23
CA GLN A 382 -26.72 -2.79 -17.95
C GLN A 382 -25.61 -3.20 -16.97
N TYR A 383 -24.40 -2.64 -17.12
CA TYR A 383 -23.28 -2.90 -16.22
C TYR A 383 -23.57 -2.39 -14.79
N TYR A 384 -24.03 -1.15 -14.63
CA TYR A 384 -24.24 -0.50 -13.34
C TYR A 384 -25.34 -1.17 -12.50
N GLN A 385 -26.36 -1.74 -13.17
CA GLN A 385 -27.44 -2.48 -12.50
C GLN A 385 -26.96 -3.75 -11.78
N LYS A 386 -25.78 -4.27 -12.15
CA LYS A 386 -25.13 -5.41 -11.49
C LYS A 386 -23.91 -4.99 -10.67
N ASN A 387 -23.31 -3.84 -10.98
CA ASN A 387 -22.02 -3.42 -10.45
C ASN A 387 -22.13 -1.98 -9.92
N SER A 388 -22.16 -1.83 -8.60
CA SER A 388 -22.16 -0.52 -7.94
C SER A 388 -21.29 -0.58 -6.70
N SER A 389 -20.05 -0.12 -6.81
CA SER A 389 -19.11 -0.03 -5.69
C SER A 389 -18.08 1.08 -5.94
N VAL A 390 -17.30 1.37 -4.90
CA VAL A 390 -16.21 2.35 -4.97
C VAL A 390 -15.19 2.07 -6.08
N ILE A 391 -15.03 0.80 -6.47
CA ILE A 391 -14.16 0.41 -7.59
C ILE A 391 -14.75 0.85 -8.94
N VAL A 392 -16.07 0.77 -9.09
CA VAL A 392 -16.77 1.28 -10.28
C VAL A 392 -16.61 2.80 -10.35
N ASP A 393 -16.75 3.49 -9.23
CA ASP A 393 -16.68 4.95 -9.17
C ASP A 393 -15.29 5.50 -9.53
N TYR A 394 -14.21 4.86 -9.04
CA TYR A 394 -12.85 5.34 -9.24
C TYR A 394 -12.12 4.74 -10.45
N CYS A 395 -12.37 3.47 -10.77
CA CYS A 395 -11.50 2.72 -11.69
C CYS A 395 -12.21 2.25 -12.96
N ALA A 396 -13.54 2.13 -12.98
CA ALA A 396 -14.24 1.60 -14.14
C ALA A 396 -14.38 2.63 -15.26
N PHE A 397 -14.12 2.19 -16.48
CA PHE A 397 -14.32 2.98 -17.69
C PHE A 397 -14.71 2.10 -18.87
N GLN A 398 -15.24 2.73 -19.91
CA GLN A 398 -15.70 2.07 -21.11
C GLN A 398 -14.67 2.16 -22.23
N GLU A 399 -14.46 1.04 -22.90
CA GLU A 399 -13.69 0.91 -24.13
C GLU A 399 -14.65 0.58 -25.26
N ARG A 400 -14.56 1.36 -26.34
CA ARG A 400 -15.29 1.11 -27.57
C ARG A 400 -14.49 0.15 -28.44
N SER A 401 -15.07 -1.00 -28.75
CA SER A 401 -14.59 -1.93 -29.77
C SER A 401 -15.44 -1.81 -31.02
N ALA A 402 -14.83 -1.45 -32.14
CA ALA A 402 -15.50 -1.37 -33.44
C ALA A 402 -14.93 -2.41 -34.39
N ILE A 403 -15.79 -3.18 -35.06
CA ILE A 403 -15.44 -4.14 -36.11
C ILE A 403 -16.17 -3.75 -37.38
N VAL A 404 -15.45 -3.61 -38.49
CA VAL A 404 -15.98 -3.24 -39.81
C VAL A 404 -15.66 -4.32 -40.83
N CYS A 405 -16.72 -4.84 -41.47
CA CYS A 405 -16.60 -5.77 -42.58
C CYS A 405 -16.08 -5.05 -43.83
N PRO A 406 -15.00 -5.52 -44.49
CA PRO A 406 -14.47 -4.86 -45.69
C PRO A 406 -15.34 -5.10 -46.93
N SER A 407 -16.20 -6.12 -46.93
CA SER A 407 -16.99 -6.52 -48.11
C SER A 407 -18.32 -5.80 -48.23
N CYS A 408 -18.95 -5.44 -47.11
CA CYS A 408 -20.28 -4.81 -47.09
C CYS A 408 -20.37 -3.59 -46.18
N ASP A 409 -19.24 -3.14 -45.60
CA ASP A 409 -19.14 -2.04 -44.64
C ASP A 409 -20.03 -2.17 -43.39
N HIS A 410 -20.57 -3.36 -43.13
CA HIS A 410 -21.32 -3.64 -41.92
C HIS A 410 -20.44 -3.42 -40.68
N GLN A 411 -20.92 -2.57 -39.77
CA GLN A 411 -20.19 -2.18 -38.56
C GLN A 411 -20.90 -2.71 -37.31
N SER A 412 -20.12 -3.35 -36.44
CA SER A 412 -20.54 -3.76 -35.09
C SER A 412 -19.72 -3.00 -34.05
N ARG A 413 -20.39 -2.46 -33.03
CA ARG A 413 -19.77 -1.65 -31.97
C ARG A 413 -20.24 -2.12 -30.60
N SER A 414 -19.29 -2.44 -29.73
CA SER A 414 -19.55 -2.80 -28.33
C SER A 414 -18.77 -1.89 -27.37
N PHE A 415 -19.30 -1.73 -26.16
CA PHE A 415 -18.72 -0.87 -25.13
C PHE A 415 -18.46 -1.68 -23.86
N ASN A 416 -17.24 -2.19 -23.76
CA ASN A 416 -16.84 -3.06 -22.66
C ASN A 416 -16.35 -2.22 -21.48
N VAL A 417 -16.59 -2.69 -20.25
CA VAL A 417 -16.10 -2.02 -19.05
C VAL A 417 -14.82 -2.69 -18.57
N SER A 418 -13.81 -1.88 -18.28
CA SER A 418 -12.49 -2.29 -17.81
C SER A 418 -12.10 -1.51 -16.56
N LEU A 419 -11.26 -2.09 -15.71
CA LEU A 419 -10.72 -1.45 -14.49
C LEU A 419 -9.25 -1.02 -14.65
N SER A 420 -8.58 -1.53 -15.68
CA SER A 420 -7.18 -1.28 -16.02
C SER A 420 -6.97 -1.61 -17.50
N ILE A 421 -5.91 -1.06 -18.11
CA ILE A 421 -5.49 -1.45 -19.46
C ILE A 421 -4.15 -2.17 -19.43
N GLU A 422 -3.97 -3.11 -20.35
CA GLU A 422 -2.67 -3.69 -20.64
C GLU A 422 -2.25 -3.33 -22.06
N ILE A 423 -1.27 -2.46 -22.21
CA ILE A 423 -0.89 -1.91 -23.51
C ILE A 423 0.39 -2.56 -24.06
N PRO A 424 0.45 -2.85 -25.37
CA PRO A 424 1.64 -3.42 -26.00
C PRO A 424 2.76 -2.38 -26.09
N ILE A 425 4.00 -2.85 -25.91
CA ILE A 425 5.19 -2.08 -26.28
C ILE A 425 5.48 -2.38 -27.75
N PRO A 426 5.42 -1.42 -28.68
CA PRO A 426 5.72 -1.66 -30.10
C PRO A 426 7.19 -2.06 -30.30
N ARG A 427 7.44 -2.98 -31.24
CA ARG A 427 8.81 -3.36 -31.66
C ARG A 427 9.32 -2.33 -32.66
N THR A 428 10.12 -1.38 -32.20
CA THR A 428 10.76 -0.36 -33.07
C THR A 428 12.24 -0.27 -32.76
N SER A 429 13.04 0.20 -33.71
CA SER A 429 14.48 0.45 -33.56
C SER A 429 14.79 1.77 -32.84
N SER A 430 13.76 2.57 -32.53
CA SER A 430 13.85 3.89 -31.89
C SER A 430 13.42 3.85 -30.43
N LYS A 431 13.60 4.97 -29.73
CA LYS A 431 13.01 5.18 -28.39
C LYS A 431 11.48 5.06 -28.48
N VAL A 432 10.87 4.42 -27.49
CA VAL A 432 9.41 4.22 -27.39
C VAL A 432 8.86 5.09 -26.26
N SER A 433 7.79 5.83 -26.52
CA SER A 433 7.03 6.58 -25.52
C SER A 433 5.74 5.87 -25.14
N LEU A 434 5.12 6.28 -24.03
CA LEU A 434 3.79 5.82 -23.63
C LEU A 434 2.71 6.18 -24.68
N ASP A 435 2.89 7.30 -25.37
CA ASP A 435 2.04 7.73 -26.49
C ASP A 435 2.14 6.74 -27.65
N ASP A 436 3.34 6.26 -27.98
CA ASP A 436 3.55 5.19 -28.98
C ASP A 436 2.84 3.89 -28.57
N CYS A 437 2.84 3.55 -27.29
CA CYS A 437 2.13 2.38 -26.76
C CYS A 437 0.61 2.54 -26.86
N PHE A 438 0.06 3.72 -26.54
CA PHE A 438 -1.37 4.01 -26.74
C PHE A 438 -1.75 4.01 -28.23
N ALA A 439 -0.92 4.59 -29.09
CA ALA A 439 -1.12 4.55 -30.53
C ALA A 439 -1.08 3.13 -31.09
N ALA A 440 -0.25 2.24 -30.52
CA ALA A 440 -0.26 0.82 -30.85
C ALA A 440 -1.51 0.10 -30.32
N TYR A 441 -1.96 0.42 -29.10
CA TYR A 441 -3.17 -0.14 -28.51
C TYR A 441 -4.44 0.24 -29.28
N CYS A 442 -4.54 1.50 -29.71
CA CYS A 442 -5.70 2.05 -30.40
C CYS A 442 -5.62 1.97 -31.93
N ARG A 443 -4.59 1.31 -32.46
CA ARG A 443 -4.42 1.12 -33.90
C ARG A 443 -5.53 0.22 -34.44
N GLU A 444 -5.98 0.53 -35.64
CA GLU A 444 -6.81 -0.41 -36.39
C GLU A 444 -5.97 -1.63 -36.78
N GLU A 445 -6.46 -2.81 -36.44
CA GLU A 445 -5.87 -4.10 -36.78
C GLU A 445 -6.76 -4.88 -37.76
N ILE A 446 -6.17 -5.76 -38.56
CA ILE A 446 -6.90 -6.67 -39.44
C ILE A 446 -7.01 -8.02 -38.73
N LEU A 447 -8.24 -8.51 -38.58
CA LEU A 447 -8.52 -9.84 -38.05
C LEU A 447 -8.30 -10.88 -39.17
N ASP A 448 -7.15 -11.54 -39.17
CA ASP A 448 -6.75 -12.48 -40.21
C ASP A 448 -6.71 -13.95 -39.73
N ASN A 449 -6.47 -14.87 -40.66
CA ASN A 449 -6.21 -16.29 -40.41
C ASN A 449 -7.23 -16.96 -39.48
N SER A 450 -6.79 -17.45 -38.31
CA SER A 450 -7.63 -18.12 -37.32
C SER A 450 -8.59 -17.16 -36.58
N SER A 451 -8.38 -15.85 -36.68
CA SER A 451 -9.16 -14.82 -35.99
C SER A 451 -10.17 -14.11 -36.90
N MET A 452 -10.36 -14.58 -38.14
CA MET A 452 -11.29 -13.98 -39.10
C MET A 452 -12.71 -13.83 -38.51
N TYR A 453 -13.32 -12.68 -38.76
CA TYR A 453 -14.65 -12.33 -38.25
C TYR A 453 -15.75 -12.91 -39.14
N MET A 454 -16.74 -13.56 -38.53
CA MET A 454 -17.95 -14.00 -39.22
C MET A 454 -18.94 -12.85 -39.35
N CYS A 455 -19.03 -12.24 -40.53
CA CYS A 455 -19.93 -11.11 -40.73
C CYS A 455 -21.39 -11.55 -40.69
N PRO A 456 -22.25 -10.95 -39.84
CA PRO A 456 -23.67 -11.33 -39.74
C PRO A 456 -24.48 -10.89 -40.96
N SER A 457 -23.99 -9.94 -41.77
CA SER A 457 -24.65 -9.49 -43.00
C SER A 457 -24.21 -10.28 -44.23
N CYS A 458 -22.92 -10.60 -44.37
CA CYS A 458 -22.42 -11.42 -45.49
C CYS A 458 -22.58 -12.92 -45.26
N HIS A 459 -22.72 -13.35 -44.00
CA HIS A 459 -22.63 -14.75 -43.59
C HIS A 459 -21.35 -15.44 -44.07
N GLN A 460 -20.23 -14.71 -44.07
CA GLN A 460 -18.90 -15.21 -44.48
C GLN A 460 -17.82 -14.75 -43.49
N LYS A 461 -16.76 -15.55 -43.39
CA LYS A 461 -15.54 -15.14 -42.68
C LYS A 461 -14.78 -14.12 -43.52
N VAL A 462 -14.48 -12.97 -42.93
CA VAL A 462 -13.82 -11.85 -43.61
C VAL A 462 -12.65 -11.32 -42.78
N ASN A 463 -11.69 -10.71 -43.47
CA ASN A 463 -10.59 -9.97 -42.86
C ASN A 463 -11.08 -8.62 -42.33
N ALA A 464 -11.89 -8.64 -41.27
CA ALA A 464 -12.49 -7.44 -40.71
C ALA A 464 -11.46 -6.51 -40.07
N ARG A 465 -11.70 -5.21 -40.18
CA ARG A 465 -10.92 -4.21 -39.46
C ARG A 465 -11.48 -4.07 -38.05
N LYS A 466 -10.63 -4.11 -37.04
CA LYS A 466 -11.00 -3.95 -35.62
C LYS A 466 -10.22 -2.80 -35.01
N GLN A 467 -10.88 -2.00 -34.18
CA GLN A 467 -10.24 -0.91 -33.44
C GLN A 467 -10.77 -0.83 -32.01
N LEU A 468 -9.87 -0.56 -31.07
CA LEU A 468 -10.19 -0.24 -29.68
C LEU A 468 -9.92 1.24 -29.40
N LEU A 469 -10.86 1.94 -28.78
CA LEU A 469 -10.72 3.33 -28.36
C LEU A 469 -11.29 3.54 -26.95
N PHE A 470 -10.78 4.53 -26.23
CA PHE A 470 -11.39 4.92 -24.95
C PHE A 470 -12.71 5.64 -25.22
N TYR A 471 -13.78 5.23 -24.54
CA TYR A 471 -15.05 5.95 -24.57
C TYR A 471 -15.26 6.79 -23.31
N SER A 472 -14.87 6.30 -22.14
CA SER A 472 -14.85 7.11 -20.93
C SER A 472 -13.47 7.10 -20.26
N ALA A 473 -13.29 8.00 -19.30
CA ALA A 473 -12.02 8.25 -18.62
C ALA A 473 -12.25 8.14 -17.10
N PRO A 474 -11.68 7.12 -16.42
CA PRO A 474 -11.91 6.89 -15.00
C PRO A 474 -11.13 7.89 -14.14
N PRO A 475 -11.55 8.21 -12.91
CA PRO A 475 -10.73 9.01 -11.99
C PRO A 475 -9.32 8.46 -11.76
N VAL A 476 -9.16 7.13 -11.69
CA VAL A 476 -7.89 6.41 -11.52
C VAL A 476 -7.70 5.47 -12.70
N LEU A 477 -6.60 5.64 -13.45
CA LEU A 477 -6.23 4.82 -14.60
C LEU A 477 -4.97 4.02 -14.30
N PHE A 478 -5.10 2.69 -14.25
CA PHE A 478 -3.98 1.76 -14.17
C PHE A 478 -3.59 1.29 -15.57
N ILE A 479 -2.30 1.41 -15.89
CA ILE A 479 -1.71 1.05 -17.19
C ILE A 479 -0.60 0.06 -16.97
N THR A 480 -0.80 -1.18 -17.40
CA THR A 480 0.23 -2.22 -17.36
C THR A 480 0.93 -2.31 -18.72
N LEU A 481 2.25 -2.19 -18.74
CA LEU A 481 3.05 -2.37 -19.94
C LEU A 481 3.29 -3.86 -20.17
N LYS A 482 2.85 -4.40 -21.32
CA LYS A 482 3.04 -5.82 -21.69
C LYS A 482 4.50 -6.14 -21.99
N ARG A 483 5.33 -6.18 -20.94
CA ARG A 483 6.76 -6.49 -21.01
C ARG A 483 7.02 -7.97 -21.18
N PHE A 484 6.19 -8.83 -20.62
CA PHE A 484 6.33 -10.28 -20.74
C PHE A 484 5.69 -10.74 -22.04
N ARG A 485 6.47 -11.37 -22.91
CA ARG A 485 6.00 -11.89 -24.19
C ARG A 485 6.31 -13.38 -24.27
N CYS A 486 5.27 -14.18 -24.48
CA CYS A 486 5.39 -15.59 -24.85
C CYS A 486 4.96 -15.74 -26.31
N TYR A 487 5.82 -16.29 -27.16
CA TYR A 487 5.49 -16.60 -28.56
C TYR A 487 5.52 -18.10 -28.77
N GLY A 488 4.35 -18.75 -28.81
CA GLY A 488 4.29 -20.20 -28.95
C GLY A 488 4.59 -20.92 -27.63
N ASP A 489 5.59 -21.79 -27.62
CA ASP A 489 5.99 -22.55 -26.43
C ASP A 489 6.73 -21.69 -25.39
N PHE A 490 6.64 -22.08 -24.12
CA PHE A 490 7.21 -21.33 -22.99
C PHE A 490 8.75 -21.19 -23.02
N THR A 491 9.43 -21.80 -24.00
CA THR A 491 10.89 -21.73 -24.19
C THR A 491 11.36 -20.41 -24.81
N THR A 492 10.48 -19.68 -25.51
CA THR A 492 10.79 -18.39 -26.16
C THR A 492 10.31 -17.17 -25.36
N ALA A 493 9.86 -17.41 -24.13
CA ALA A 493 9.36 -16.40 -23.23
C ALA A 493 10.46 -15.37 -22.93
N SER A 494 10.21 -14.09 -23.24
CA SER A 494 11.17 -13.00 -23.02
C SER A 494 10.53 -11.76 -22.39
N LYS A 495 11.32 -11.06 -21.57
CA LYS A 495 10.96 -9.77 -20.99
C LYS A 495 11.54 -8.63 -21.82
N VAL A 496 10.69 -7.67 -22.19
CA VAL A 496 11.08 -6.43 -22.86
C VAL A 496 11.67 -5.46 -21.83
N ASN A 497 12.99 -5.27 -21.90
CA ASN A 497 13.74 -4.39 -21.01
C ASN A 497 13.99 -2.99 -21.60
N SER A 498 13.46 -2.69 -22.80
CA SER A 498 13.61 -1.37 -23.41
C SER A 498 12.87 -0.29 -22.60
N SER A 499 13.46 0.90 -22.52
CA SER A 499 12.83 2.06 -21.89
C SER A 499 11.52 2.43 -22.57
N VAL A 500 10.50 2.73 -21.78
CA VAL A 500 9.27 3.39 -22.25
C VAL A 500 9.21 4.76 -21.59
N PHE A 501 9.32 5.82 -22.39
CA PHE A 501 9.30 7.20 -21.88
C PHE A 501 7.88 7.64 -21.57
N PHE A 502 7.65 8.24 -20.41
CA PHE A 502 6.36 8.78 -20.01
C PHE A 502 6.54 10.11 -19.27
N SER A 503 5.48 10.91 -19.24
CA SER A 503 5.44 12.24 -18.62
C SER A 503 4.58 12.22 -17.36
N LYS A 504 4.87 13.10 -16.40
CA LYS A 504 3.99 13.32 -15.24
C LYS A 504 2.56 13.67 -15.61
N THR A 505 2.37 14.34 -16.75
CA THR A 505 1.05 14.64 -17.28
C THR A 505 0.80 13.81 -18.52
N LEU A 506 -0.32 13.09 -18.52
CA LEU A 506 -0.79 12.27 -19.63
C LEU A 506 -2.07 12.91 -20.20
N ASN A 507 -2.13 13.00 -21.53
CA ASN A 507 -3.32 13.43 -22.25
C ASN A 507 -3.76 12.29 -23.15
N ILE A 508 -4.92 11.69 -22.84
CA ILE A 508 -5.45 10.57 -23.63
C ILE A 508 -6.44 11.01 -24.71
N ALA A 509 -6.68 12.31 -24.88
CA ALA A 509 -7.70 12.86 -25.78
C ALA A 509 -7.64 12.30 -27.20
N SER A 510 -6.43 12.13 -27.74
CA SER A 510 -6.19 11.60 -29.09
C SER A 510 -6.64 10.15 -29.27
N TYR A 511 -6.88 9.42 -28.17
CA TYR A 511 -7.29 8.01 -28.15
C TYR A 511 -8.74 7.85 -27.68
N MET A 512 -9.45 8.95 -27.44
CA MET A 512 -10.85 8.95 -27.04
C MET A 512 -11.78 9.08 -28.26
N CYS A 513 -12.92 8.40 -28.20
CA CYS A 513 -13.99 8.49 -29.20
C CYS A 513 -15.23 9.27 -28.73
N SER A 514 -15.13 9.95 -27.58
CA SER A 514 -16.22 10.69 -26.95
C SER A 514 -15.79 12.13 -26.58
N GLY A 515 -16.74 12.94 -26.09
CA GLY A 515 -16.51 14.33 -25.69
C GLY A 515 -15.55 14.56 -24.51
N PHE A 516 -15.00 13.51 -23.89
CA PHE A 516 -14.06 13.60 -22.76
C PHE A 516 -12.63 14.09 -23.14
N SER A 517 -12.45 14.55 -24.38
CA SER A 517 -11.21 15.02 -25.02
C SER A 517 -10.38 16.11 -24.31
N LYS A 518 -10.82 16.63 -23.15
CA LYS A 518 -10.04 17.60 -22.35
C LYS A 518 -9.45 17.00 -21.07
N THR A 519 -9.62 15.69 -20.86
CA THR A 519 -9.15 15.02 -19.65
C THR A 519 -7.62 14.92 -19.62
N LYS A 520 -7.02 15.55 -18.61
CA LYS A 520 -5.60 15.38 -18.28
C LYS A 520 -5.47 14.48 -17.08
N TYR A 521 -4.40 13.70 -17.05
CA TYR A 521 -4.05 12.83 -15.95
C TYR A 521 -2.69 13.22 -15.39
N HIS A 522 -2.51 13.00 -14.09
CA HIS A 522 -1.28 13.19 -13.35
C HIS A 522 -0.78 11.85 -12.83
N LEU A 523 0.48 11.52 -13.10
CA LEU A 523 1.13 10.32 -12.58
C LEU A 523 1.15 10.41 -11.05
N VAL A 524 0.75 9.35 -10.36
CA VAL A 524 0.77 9.27 -8.88
C VAL A 524 1.61 8.10 -8.37
N GLY A 525 1.86 7.10 -9.22
CA GLY A 525 2.77 6.03 -8.87
C GLY A 525 3.19 5.16 -10.04
N ILE A 526 4.28 4.44 -9.83
CA ILE A 526 4.94 3.55 -10.77
C ILE A 526 5.28 2.29 -9.99
N ILE A 527 4.93 1.12 -10.51
CA ILE A 527 5.50 -0.15 -10.05
C ILE A 527 6.58 -0.52 -11.03
N ASN A 528 7.78 -0.76 -10.51
CA ASN A 528 8.95 -1.17 -11.23
C ASN A 528 9.17 -2.67 -11.05
N HIS A 529 9.66 -3.36 -12.08
CA HIS A 529 10.05 -4.76 -11.99
C HIS A 529 11.47 -4.95 -12.53
N GLN A 530 12.38 -5.38 -11.66
CA GLN A 530 13.74 -5.82 -12.02
C GLN A 530 13.78 -7.35 -12.09
N GLY A 531 14.52 -7.92 -13.04
CA GLY A 531 14.62 -9.38 -13.20
C GLY A 531 14.02 -9.87 -14.52
N ASN A 532 13.71 -11.16 -14.59
CA ASN A 532 13.26 -11.86 -15.80
C ASN A 532 11.82 -12.39 -15.66
N MET A 533 11.42 -13.38 -16.46
CA MET A 533 10.05 -13.95 -16.44
C MET A 533 9.80 -14.93 -15.30
N TYR A 534 10.85 -15.54 -14.76
CA TYR A 534 10.78 -16.58 -13.72
C TYR A 534 11.03 -16.02 -12.33
N GLY A 535 11.67 -14.86 -12.25
CA GLY A 535 11.76 -14.13 -11.02
C GLY A 535 12.47 -12.79 -11.11
N GLY A 536 12.27 -12.00 -10.07
CA GLY A 536 12.67 -10.62 -10.00
C GLY A 536 12.33 -9.98 -8.66
N HIS A 537 12.32 -8.66 -8.66
CA HIS A 537 11.99 -7.82 -7.52
C HIS A 537 11.12 -6.66 -7.97
N TYR A 538 10.02 -6.44 -7.24
CA TYR A 538 9.13 -5.31 -7.48
C TYR A 538 9.40 -4.19 -6.49
N THR A 539 9.41 -2.96 -6.99
CA THR A 539 9.50 -1.75 -6.17
C THR A 539 8.42 -0.76 -6.63
N ALA A 540 8.12 0.24 -5.81
CA ALA A 540 7.17 1.28 -6.17
C ALA A 540 7.79 2.67 -6.02
N ASP A 541 7.60 3.54 -7.00
CA ASP A 541 7.77 4.98 -6.82
C ASP A 541 6.40 5.61 -6.70
N ALA A 542 6.08 6.27 -5.59
CA ALA A 542 4.75 6.84 -5.39
C ALA A 542 4.80 8.22 -4.72
N VAL A 543 3.84 9.08 -5.10
CA VAL A 543 3.70 10.42 -4.55
C VAL A 543 2.88 10.40 -3.25
N GLY A 544 3.31 11.15 -2.25
CA GLY A 544 2.51 11.39 -1.04
C GLY A 544 1.64 12.64 -1.16
N ALA A 545 0.81 12.87 -0.15
CA ALA A 545 -0.09 14.04 -0.09
C ALA A 545 0.66 15.40 -0.08
N ASP A 546 1.93 15.41 0.33
CA ASP A 546 2.85 16.55 0.28
C ASP A 546 3.49 16.77 -1.11
N GLY A 547 3.13 15.96 -2.12
CA GLY A 547 3.63 16.06 -3.49
C GLY A 547 5.03 15.50 -3.70
N VAL A 548 5.67 14.95 -2.66
CA VAL A 548 7.03 14.40 -2.75
C VAL A 548 6.97 12.94 -3.20
N TRP A 549 7.83 12.54 -4.11
CA TRP A 549 7.94 11.15 -4.57
C TRP A 549 8.92 10.36 -3.71
N CYS A 550 8.51 9.17 -3.27
CA CYS A 550 9.37 8.22 -2.58
C CYS A 550 9.47 6.92 -3.37
N HIS A 551 10.66 6.32 -3.29
CA HIS A 551 10.94 4.97 -3.74
C HIS A 551 10.74 4.01 -2.57
N PHE A 552 9.98 2.95 -2.80
CA PHE A 552 9.62 1.92 -1.84
C PHE A 552 10.14 0.58 -2.33
N SER A 553 11.09 0.02 -1.60
CA SER A 553 11.58 -1.34 -1.79
C SER A 553 11.42 -2.09 -0.48
N ASP A 554 10.27 -2.77 -0.34
CA ASP A 554 9.85 -3.42 0.90
C ASP A 554 9.92 -2.47 2.11
N GLU A 555 10.77 -2.75 3.09
CA GLU A 555 10.94 -1.95 4.30
C GLU A 555 11.62 -0.60 4.03
N GLN A 556 12.38 -0.50 2.94
CA GLN A 556 13.21 0.66 2.65
C GLN A 556 12.40 1.71 1.91
N VAL A 557 12.48 2.95 2.42
CA VAL A 557 11.86 4.12 1.81
C VAL A 557 12.91 5.20 1.60
N THR A 558 13.10 5.61 0.36
CA THR A 558 14.02 6.69 -0.02
C THR A 558 13.31 7.72 -0.88
N LYS A 559 13.93 8.88 -1.11
CA LYS A 559 13.38 9.90 -2.00
C LYS A 559 13.60 9.47 -3.47
N ALA A 560 12.56 9.56 -4.30
CA ALA A 560 12.64 9.19 -5.72
C ALA A 560 12.75 10.45 -6.60
N ASP A 561 13.94 10.74 -7.13
CA ASP A 561 14.15 11.98 -7.91
C ASP A 561 13.80 11.81 -9.39
N VAL A 562 14.08 10.65 -9.96
CA VAL A 562 13.86 10.32 -11.38
C VAL A 562 13.33 8.90 -11.47
N ALA A 563 12.32 8.68 -12.33
CA ALA A 563 11.79 7.35 -12.59
C ALA A 563 12.73 6.52 -13.48
N ASP A 564 12.89 5.23 -13.18
CA ASP A 564 13.58 4.30 -14.09
C ASP A 564 12.61 3.75 -15.15
N ASN A 565 12.65 4.34 -16.34
CA ASN A 565 11.81 3.97 -17.48
C ASN A 565 12.03 2.52 -17.98
N ASN A 566 13.15 1.87 -17.65
CA ASN A 566 13.42 0.48 -18.02
C ASN A 566 12.64 -0.50 -17.14
N LEU A 567 12.45 -0.14 -15.87
CA LEU A 567 11.85 -1.01 -14.87
C LEU A 567 10.34 -0.81 -14.77
N ALA A 568 9.82 0.36 -15.15
CA ALA A 568 8.40 0.69 -15.07
C ALA A 568 7.52 -0.40 -15.70
N TYR A 569 6.66 -1.04 -14.90
CA TYR A 569 5.79 -2.13 -15.30
C TYR A 569 4.32 -1.72 -15.25
N ILE A 570 3.88 -1.09 -14.15
CA ILE A 570 2.53 -0.53 -14.01
C ILE A 570 2.66 0.97 -13.74
N LEU A 571 1.90 1.78 -14.48
CA LEU A 571 1.78 3.22 -14.26
C LEU A 571 0.38 3.52 -13.71
N CYS A 572 0.29 4.35 -12.68
CA CYS A 572 -0.97 4.82 -12.13
C CYS A 572 -1.10 6.32 -12.32
N TYR A 573 -2.20 6.72 -12.94
CA TYR A 573 -2.55 8.09 -13.26
C TYR A 573 -3.88 8.47 -12.63
N VAL A 574 -3.99 9.69 -12.11
CA VAL A 574 -5.22 10.25 -11.53
C VAL A 574 -5.61 11.52 -12.27
N ARG A 575 -6.90 11.68 -12.59
CA ARG A 575 -7.42 12.82 -13.35
C ARG A 575 -7.42 14.13 -12.57
#